data_AF-A0A7X5SBN9-F1
#
_entry.id   AF-A0A7X5SBN9-F1
#
_cell.length_a   1.000
_cell.length_b   1.000
_cell.length_c   1.000
_cell.angle_alpha   90.00
_cell.angle_beta   90.00
_cell.angle_gamma   90.00
#
_symmetry.space_group_name_H-M   'P 1'
#
loop_
_entity.id
_entity.type
_entity.pdbx_description
1 polymer ?
#
loop_
_entity_poly.entity_id
_entity_poly.type
_entity_poly.pdbx_seq_one_letter_code
_entity_poly.pdbx_strand_id
1 'polypeptide(L)' 'MTSTAALSSPDSANTPELGQVDADYTLEHKYTRADGRIYLSGVQALVRLPLMQRLRDDAAGLATAGFISGYRGSPLGGFD' A
#
# COMPACT_ATOMS: atom_id res chain seq x y z
N MET A 1 -12.90 21.99 12.15
CA MET A 1 -12.69 20.78 12.97
C MET A 1 -13.13 19.59 12.14
N THR A 2 -12.23 19.03 11.35
CA THR A 2 -12.55 17.95 10.40
C THR A 2 -12.38 16.62 11.13
N SER A 3 -13.46 15.83 11.15
CA SER A 3 -13.63 14.62 11.95
C SER A 3 -12.59 13.53 11.63
N THR A 4 -11.80 13.14 12.63
CA THR A 4 -10.90 11.97 12.62
C THR A 4 -11.64 10.63 12.42
N ALA A 5 -12.97 10.59 12.56
CA ALA A 5 -13.75 9.35 12.54
C ALA A 5 -13.91 8.70 11.16
N ALA A 6 -13.62 9.40 10.06
CA ALA A 6 -13.81 8.85 8.71
C ALA A 6 -12.74 7.79 8.33
N LEU A 7 -11.60 7.75 9.02
CA LEU A 7 -10.52 6.79 8.77
C LEU A 7 -10.77 5.41 9.40
N SER A 8 -11.82 5.27 10.23
CA SER A 8 -12.16 4.04 10.95
C SER A 8 -13.37 3.29 10.38
N SER A 9 -14.03 3.81 9.35
CA SER A 9 -15.20 3.15 8.75
C SER A 9 -14.77 2.07 7.73
N PRO A 10 -15.27 0.83 7.84
CA PRO A 10 -15.00 -0.24 6.88
C PRO A 10 -15.53 0.05 5.47
N ASP A 11 -16.44 1.03 5.33
CA ASP A 11 -16.90 1.52 4.01
C ASP A 11 -15.77 2.15 3.19
N SER A 12 -14.74 2.70 3.85
CA SER A 12 -13.54 3.21 3.14
C SER A 12 -12.69 2.09 2.54
N ALA A 13 -12.83 0.86 3.04
CA ALA A 13 -12.06 -0.29 2.57
C ALA A 13 -12.60 -0.87 1.26
N ASN A 14 -13.69 -0.32 0.70
CA ASN A 14 -14.30 -0.76 -0.55
C ASN A 14 -14.48 -2.30 -0.54
N THR A 15 -15.12 -2.82 0.53
CA THR A 15 -15.24 -4.25 0.79
C THR A 15 -16.01 -4.90 -0.37
N PRO A 16 -15.35 -5.65 -1.26
CA PRO A 16 -16.01 -6.21 -2.42
C PRO A 16 -16.79 -7.47 -2.01
N GLU A 17 -17.86 -7.75 -2.74
CA GLU A 17 -18.70 -8.95 -2.67
C GLU A 17 -17.85 -10.19 -2.28
N LEU A 18 -18.05 -10.66 -1.04
CA LEU A 18 -17.37 -11.84 -0.49
C LEU A 18 -17.90 -13.09 -1.22
N GLY A 19 -17.30 -13.44 -2.36
CA GLY A 19 -17.72 -14.61 -3.12
C GLY A 19 -17.04 -14.80 -4.48
N GLN A 20 -16.50 -13.73 -5.08
CA GLN A 20 -15.84 -13.84 -6.39
C GLN A 20 -14.34 -14.12 -6.24
N VAL A 21 -13.91 -15.29 -6.72
CA VAL A 21 -12.49 -15.67 -6.86
C VAL A 21 -11.89 -14.92 -8.05
N ASP A 22 -10.80 -14.20 -7.80
CA ASP A 22 -10.03 -13.53 -8.84
C ASP A 22 -8.99 -14.50 -9.42
N ALA A 23 -9.31 -15.11 -10.56
CA ALA A 23 -8.48 -16.14 -11.19
C ALA A 23 -7.16 -15.61 -11.77
N ASP A 24 -7.08 -14.31 -12.03
CA ASP A 24 -5.88 -13.67 -12.58
C ASP A 24 -4.89 -13.23 -11.49
N TYR A 25 -5.25 -13.41 -10.20
CA TYR A 25 -4.43 -12.95 -9.09
C TYR A 25 -3.08 -13.69 -8.99
N THR A 26 -1.99 -12.93 -8.90
CA THR A 26 -0.64 -13.44 -8.63
C THR A 26 -0.03 -12.80 -7.38
N LEU A 27 0.98 -13.44 -6.79
CA LEU A 27 1.68 -12.88 -5.62
C LEU A 27 2.45 -11.58 -5.91
N GLU A 28 2.78 -11.31 -7.17
CA GLU A 28 3.46 -10.07 -7.58
C GLU A 28 2.53 -8.86 -7.58
N HIS A 29 1.21 -9.08 -7.68
CA HIS A 29 0.22 -8.00 -7.59
C HIS A 29 0.31 -7.18 -6.30
N LYS A 30 0.91 -7.75 -5.25
CA LYS A 30 1.25 -7.05 -4.00
C LYS A 30 2.12 -5.80 -4.22
N TYR A 31 2.82 -5.68 -5.35
CA TYR A 31 3.56 -4.46 -5.73
C TYR A 31 3.16 -3.86 -7.08
N THR A 32 2.59 -4.64 -8.01
CA THR A 32 2.39 -4.19 -9.41
C THR A 32 0.97 -3.78 -9.76
N ARG A 33 -0.04 -4.39 -9.13
CA ARG A 33 -1.45 -4.16 -9.47
C ARG A 33 -1.89 -2.76 -9.02
N ALA A 34 -2.44 -1.96 -9.91
CA ALA A 34 -2.83 -0.58 -9.63
C ALA A 34 -4.22 -0.43 -8.99
N ASP A 35 -5.13 -1.37 -9.25
CA ASP A 35 -6.54 -1.35 -8.87
C ASP A 35 -6.99 -2.71 -8.30
N GLY A 36 -8.07 -2.71 -7.51
CA GLY A 36 -8.68 -3.93 -6.99
C GLY A 36 -7.98 -4.50 -5.77
N ARG A 37 -8.32 -5.75 -5.42
CA ARG A 37 -7.82 -6.39 -4.20
C ARG A 37 -6.37 -6.83 -4.34
N ILE A 38 -5.63 -6.66 -3.25
CA ILE A 38 -4.31 -7.22 -2.99
C ILE A 38 -4.24 -7.73 -1.55
N TYR A 39 -3.39 -8.71 -1.31
CA TYR A 39 -3.14 -9.25 0.03
C TYR A 39 -1.71 -8.94 0.44
N LEU A 40 -1.55 -8.38 1.64
CA LEU A 40 -0.28 -7.87 2.15
C LEU A 40 -0.09 -8.31 3.61
N SER A 41 1.13 -8.66 3.98
CA SER A 41 1.56 -8.57 5.38
C SER A 41 1.76 -7.11 5.77
N GLY A 42 1.83 -6.81 7.08
CA GLY A 42 2.10 -5.45 7.55
C GLY A 42 3.40 -4.87 6.97
N VAL A 43 4.47 -5.66 6.92
CA VAL A 43 5.76 -5.24 6.32
C VAL A 43 5.63 -4.97 4.82
N GLN A 44 4.91 -5.82 4.08
CA GLN A 44 4.69 -5.60 2.64
C GLN A 44 3.89 -4.33 2.38
N ALA A 45 2.92 -4.00 3.24
CA ALA A 45 2.19 -2.74 3.17
C ALA A 45 3.12 -1.54 3.35
N LEU A 46 4.02 -1.59 4.34
CA LEU A 46 5.03 -0.54 4.53
C LEU A 46 5.95 -0.39 3.31
N VAL A 47 6.32 -1.50 2.64
CA VAL A 47 7.18 -1.47 1.44
C VAL A 47 6.44 -0.87 0.25
N ARG A 48 5.13 -1.12 0.15
CA ARG A 48 4.30 -0.64 -0.95
C ARG A 48 4.06 0.88 -0.89
N LEU A 49 4.02 1.49 0.30
CA LEU A 49 3.78 2.93 0.47
C LEU A 49 4.72 3.82 -0.37
N PRO A 50 6.06 3.70 -0.29
CA PRO A 50 6.95 4.54 -1.09
C PRO A 50 6.81 4.30 -2.60
N LEU A 51 6.50 3.07 -3.02
CA LEU A 51 6.22 2.77 -4.44
C LEU A 51 4.97 3.51 -4.92
N MET A 52 3.90 3.49 -4.12
CA MET A 52 2.66 4.21 -4.42
C MET A 52 2.87 5.73 -4.42
N GLN A 53 3.71 6.25 -3.53
CA GLN A 53 4.05 7.68 -3.53
C GLN A 53 4.80 8.05 -4.80
N ARG A 54 5.80 7.26 -5.23
CA ARG A 54 6.52 7.50 -6.48
C ARG A 54 5.59 7.53 -7.69
N LEU A 55 4.64 6.60 -7.77
CA LEU A 55 3.65 6.56 -8.84
C LEU A 55 2.74 7.81 -8.85
N ARG A 56 2.36 8.32 -7.68
CA ARG A 56 1.58 9.56 -7.56
C ARG A 56 2.38 10.78 -7.97
N ASP A 57 3.64 10.85 -7.55
CA ASP A 57 4.53 11.94 -7.89
C ASP A 57 4.79 11.99 -9.41
N ASP A 58 5.00 10.84 -10.04
CA ASP A 58 5.12 10.73 -11.50
C ASP A 58 3.84 11.18 -12.21
N ALA A 59 2.67 10.79 -11.73
CA ALA A 59 1.39 11.25 -12.27
C ALA A 59 1.18 12.76 -12.10
N ALA A 60 1.79 13.37 -11.08
CA ALA A 60 1.79 14.82 -10.85
C ALA A 60 2.93 15.55 -11.59
N GLY A 61 3.81 14.85 -12.32
CA GLY A 61 4.95 15.42 -13.01
C GLY A 61 6.08 15.90 -12.09
N LEU A 62 6.18 15.34 -10.88
CA LEU A 62 7.20 15.69 -9.90
C LEU A 62 8.44 14.79 -10.03
N ALA A 63 9.63 15.40 -10.02
CA ALA A 63 10.90 14.70 -10.02
C ALA A 63 11.33 14.33 -8.59
N THR A 64 10.69 13.31 -8.01
CA THR A 64 10.96 12.84 -6.64
C THR A 64 11.74 11.53 -6.61
N ALA A 65 12.36 11.25 -5.47
CA ALA A 65 12.97 9.96 -5.15
C ALA A 65 12.56 9.53 -3.74
N GLY A 66 12.44 8.22 -3.53
CA GLY A 66 12.24 7.65 -2.20
C GLY A 66 13.56 7.57 -1.44
N PHE A 67 13.54 7.94 -0.17
CA PHE A 67 14.66 7.73 0.75
C PHE A 67 14.17 6.93 1.95
N ILE A 68 14.80 5.79 2.20
CA ILE A 68 14.52 4.92 3.34
C ILE A 68 15.80 4.87 4.18
N SER A 69 15.64 5.10 5.48
CA SER A 69 16.71 4.91 6.45
C SER A 69 16.20 3.99 7.55
N GLY A 70 17.10 3.23 8.14
CA GLY A 70 16.79 2.40 9.29
C GLY A 70 17.87 2.41 10.33
N TYR A 71 17.62 1.61 11.36
CA TYR A 71 18.50 1.48 12.51
C TYR A 71 18.53 0.02 12.96
N ARG A 72 19.70 -0.42 13.44
CA ARG A 72 19.87 -1.79 13.92
C ARG A 72 18.98 -2.06 15.14
N GLY A 73 18.33 -3.22 15.13
CA GLY A 73 17.41 -3.64 16.20
C GLY A 73 16.00 -3.08 16.05
N SER A 74 15.68 -2.47 14.90
CA SER A 74 14.31 -2.06 14.59
C SER A 74 13.34 -3.23 14.68
N PRO A 75 12.12 -3.03 15.24
CA PRO A 75 11.05 -4.01 15.17
C PRO A 75 10.55 -4.24 13.74
N LEU A 76 10.98 -3.38 12.79
CA LEU A 76 10.78 -3.53 11.35
C LEU A 76 12.03 -4.07 10.64
N GLY A 77 12.94 -4.74 11.37
CA GLY A 77 14.21 -5.23 10.82
C GLY A 77 14.03 -6.02 9.52
N GLY A 78 14.84 -5.68 8.50
CA GLY A 78 14.73 -6.21 7.13
C GLY A 78 13.91 -5.34 6.17
N PHE A 79 13.44 -4.18 6.63
CA PHE A 79 12.76 -3.17 5.83
C PHE A 79 13.72 -2.14 5.21
N ASP A 80 14.77 -1.76 5.95
CA ASP A 80 15.74 -0.73 5.59
C ASP A 80 16.89 -1.22 4.70
#